data_AF-A0A1C5UQT7-F1
#
_entry.id   AF-A0A1C5UQT7-F1
#
_cell.length_a   1.000
_cell.length_b   1.000
_cell.length_c   1.000
_cell.angle_alpha   90.00
_cell.angle_beta   90.00
_cell.angle_gamma   90.00
#
_symmetry.space_group_name_H-M   'P 1'
#
loop_
_entity.id
_entity.type
_entity.pdbx_description
1 polymer ?
#
loop_
_entity_poly.entity_id
_entity_poly.type
_entity_poly.pdbx_seq_one_letter_code
_entity_poly.pdbx_strand_id
1 'polypeptide(L)'
;MNTFIESNKGKHFTLSDRISIEAGIEKGWSFKKITDELGKSPSSVSREVRRHLIFSPHYYDDRSRRKSECIYFSSCSKQGVCGNLSCSSLCSKCRSRKCASFCPSFTTAKCELLKKPPFFLILNMKKAVDHK
;
A
#
# COMPACT_ATOMS: atom_id res chain seq x y z
N MET A 1 18.33 -25.95 19.92
CA MET A 1 17.20 -26.50 19.13
C MET A 1 17.45 -26.14 17.68
N ASN A 2 17.86 -27.11 16.86
CA ASN A 2 18.20 -26.91 15.46
C ASN A 2 16.91 -26.79 14.63
N THR A 3 16.55 -25.57 14.23
CA THR A 3 15.51 -25.35 13.22
C THR A 3 16.10 -25.69 11.86
N PHE A 4 15.84 -26.91 11.38
CA PHE A 4 16.08 -27.28 9.98
C PHE A 4 15.14 -26.44 9.11
N ILE A 5 15.64 -25.33 8.56
CA ILE A 5 14.95 -24.59 7.50
C ILE A 5 15.07 -25.43 6.24
N GLU A 6 14.00 -26.13 5.87
CA GLU A 6 13.95 -26.91 4.65
C GLU A 6 14.10 -25.97 3.44
N SER A 7 15.26 -26.05 2.77
CA SER A 7 15.63 -25.16 1.66
C SER A 7 14.75 -25.44 0.45
N ASN A 8 13.74 -24.59 0.25
CA ASN A 8 12.67 -24.81 -0.73
C ASN A 8 13.03 -24.26 -2.13
N LYS A 9 14.26 -24.54 -2.59
CA LYS A 9 14.78 -24.10 -3.90
C LYS A 9 13.98 -24.76 -5.03
N GLY A 10 13.47 -23.95 -5.96
CA GLY A 10 12.77 -24.43 -7.16
C GLY A 10 11.27 -24.67 -7.01
N LYS A 11 10.71 -24.71 -5.79
CA LYS A 11 9.24 -24.81 -5.61
C LYS A 11 8.59 -23.45 -5.82
N HIS A 12 7.48 -23.42 -6.57
CA HIS A 12 6.65 -22.23 -6.76
C HIS A 12 6.17 -21.67 -5.42
N PHE A 13 5.92 -20.35 -5.36
CA PHE A 13 5.29 -19.73 -4.21
C PHE A 13 3.86 -20.24 -4.06
N THR A 14 3.56 -20.79 -2.89
CA THR A 14 2.19 -21.19 -2.53
C THR A 14 1.38 -19.96 -2.14
N LEU A 15 0.05 -20.13 -2.04
CA LEU A 15 -0.81 -19.08 -1.48
C LEU A 15 -0.39 -18.72 -0.05
N SER A 16 -0.04 -19.72 0.77
CA SER A 16 0.44 -19.51 2.14
C SER A 16 1.73 -18.70 2.17
N ASP A 17 2.67 -18.98 1.25
CA ASP A 17 3.92 -18.22 1.18
C ASP A 17 3.64 -16.73 0.90
N ARG A 18 2.69 -16.46 -0.01
CA ARG A 18 2.30 -15.08 -0.35
C ARG A 18 1.64 -14.36 0.82
N ILE A 19 0.76 -15.04 1.56
CA ILE A 19 0.14 -14.50 2.79
C ILE A 19 1.22 -14.18 3.83
N SER A 20 2.20 -15.06 4.00
CA SER A 20 3.32 -14.82 4.93
C SER A 20 4.21 -13.65 4.51
N ILE A 21 4.47 -13.47 3.21
CA ILE A 21 5.19 -12.28 2.71
C ILE A 21 4.37 -11.01 3.02
N GLU A 22 3.07 -11.01 2.72
CA GLU A 22 2.19 -9.88 2.97
C GLU A 22 2.17 -9.48 4.45
N ALA A 23 1.93 -10.45 5.33
CA ALA A 23 1.90 -10.23 6.77
C ALA A 23 3.26 -9.76 7.31
N GLY A 24 4.37 -10.31 6.79
CA GLY A 24 5.71 -9.86 7.15
C GLY A 24 5.96 -8.41 6.76
N ILE A 25 5.52 -8.01 5.58
CA ILE A 25 5.62 -6.63 5.10
C ILE A 25 4.75 -5.68 5.94
N GLU A 26 3.50 -6.04 6.21
CA GLU A 26 2.58 -5.22 7.02
C GLU A 26 3.12 -5.00 8.45
N LYS A 27 3.78 -6.02 9.01
CA LYS A 27 4.46 -5.96 10.31
C LYS A 27 5.80 -5.21 10.28
N GLY A 28 6.23 -4.70 9.13
CA GLY A 28 7.51 -3.99 8.97
C GLY A 28 8.74 -4.89 9.10
N TRP A 29 8.64 -6.19 8.81
CA TRP A 29 9.77 -7.09 8.86
C TRP A 29 10.78 -6.82 7.75
N SER A 30 12.06 -7.06 8.05
CA SER A 30 13.10 -7.00 7.03
C SER A 30 12.91 -8.14 6.01
N PHE A 31 13.32 -7.89 4.77
CA PHE A 31 13.30 -8.93 3.72
C PHE A 31 14.07 -10.18 4.14
N LYS A 32 15.15 -10.03 4.92
CA LYS A 32 15.91 -11.15 5.48
C LYS A 32 15.04 -12.01 6.40
N LYS A 33 14.32 -11.39 7.33
CA LYS A 33 13.42 -12.12 8.22
C LYS A 33 12.31 -12.86 7.44
N ILE A 34 11.75 -12.21 6.43
CA ILE A 34 10.73 -12.84 5.56
C ILE A 34 11.31 -14.03 4.79
N THR A 35 12.55 -13.94 4.30
CA THR A 35 13.20 -15.03 3.57
C THR A 35 13.57 -16.20 4.46
N ASP A 36 14.01 -15.91 5.68
CA ASP A 36 14.37 -16.92 6.68
C ASP A 36 13.12 -17.72 7.07
N GLU A 37 11.98 -17.06 7.30
CA GLU A 37 10.71 -17.69 7.66
C GLU A 37 10.17 -18.60 6.53
N LEU A 38 10.35 -18.20 5.28
CA LEU A 38 9.83 -18.92 4.11
C LEU A 38 10.79 -20.02 3.61
N GLY A 39 12.04 -20.01 4.05
CA GLY A 39 13.10 -20.86 3.46
C GLY A 39 13.30 -20.61 1.96
N LYS A 40 13.05 -19.38 1.48
CA LYS A 40 13.15 -18.97 0.06
C LYS A 40 14.27 -17.95 -0.13
N SER A 41 14.87 -17.89 -1.33
CA SER A 41 15.94 -16.91 -1.57
C SER A 41 15.40 -15.47 -1.58
N PRO A 42 16.19 -14.48 -1.13
CA PRO A 42 15.84 -13.06 -1.21
C PRO A 42 15.49 -12.60 -2.63
N SER A 43 16.20 -13.11 -3.63
CA SER A 43 15.94 -12.83 -5.05
C SER A 43 14.58 -13.35 -5.50
N SER A 44 14.17 -14.53 -5.03
CA SER A 44 12.87 -15.14 -5.37
C SER A 44 11.72 -14.38 -4.73
N VAL A 45 11.83 -14.07 -3.44
CA VAL A 45 10.83 -13.25 -2.71
C VAL A 45 10.72 -11.87 -3.37
N SER A 46 11.84 -11.22 -3.68
CA SER A 46 11.84 -9.91 -4.34
C SER A 46 11.21 -9.93 -5.73
N ARG A 47 11.34 -11.03 -6.48
CA ARG A 47 10.70 -11.19 -7.79
C ARG A 47 9.21 -11.46 -7.65
N GLU A 48 8.81 -12.23 -6.65
CA GLU A 48 7.41 -12.50 -6.35
C GLU A 48 6.67 -11.23 -5.93
N VAL A 49 7.28 -10.43 -5.03
CA VAL A 49 6.79 -9.12 -4.63
C VAL A 49 6.61 -8.25 -5.87
N ARG A 50 7.68 -8.05 -6.66
CA ARG A 50 7.63 -7.18 -7.85
C ARG A 50 6.60 -7.59 -8.89
N ARG A 51 6.43 -8.89 -9.14
CA ARG A 51 5.45 -9.42 -10.08
C ARG A 51 4.01 -9.14 -9.64
N HIS A 52 3.78 -9.09 -8.33
CA HIS A 52 2.47 -8.87 -7.74
C HIS A 52 2.43 -7.52 -7.03
N LEU A 53 3.15 -6.49 -7.50
CA LEU A 53 2.95 -5.11 -7.08
C LEU A 53 1.93 -4.47 -8.03
N ILE A 54 0.79 -3.98 -7.50
CA ILE A 54 -0.15 -3.17 -8.27
C ILE A 54 0.42 -1.77 -8.29
N PHE A 55 0.76 -1.34 -9.50
CA PHE A 55 1.14 0.03 -9.77
C PHE A 55 -0.12 0.90 -9.77
N SER A 56 -0.36 1.65 -8.70
CA SER A 56 -1.38 2.71 -8.71
C SER A 56 -0.81 3.96 -9.38
N PRO A 57 -1.28 4.35 -10.58
CA PRO A 57 -0.74 5.49 -11.33
C PRO A 57 -0.93 6.84 -10.62
N HIS A 58 -1.82 6.90 -9.63
CA HIS A 58 -2.18 8.13 -8.91
C HIS A 58 -1.10 8.65 -7.94
N TYR A 59 -0.01 7.90 -7.74
CA TYR A 59 1.05 8.24 -6.77
C TYR A 59 2.42 8.52 -7.39
N TYR A 60 2.59 8.47 -8.71
CA TYR A 60 3.93 8.49 -9.32
C TYR A 60 4.46 9.89 -9.65
N ASP A 61 3.59 10.85 -9.92
CA ASP A 61 4.01 12.18 -10.31
C ASP A 61 3.48 13.22 -9.33
N ASP A 62 4.39 13.99 -8.73
CA ASP A 62 4.05 15.13 -7.88
C ASP A 62 3.24 16.21 -8.64
N ARG A 63 3.31 16.19 -9.98
CA ARG A 63 2.49 17.01 -10.88
C ARG A 63 1.19 16.33 -11.31
N SER A 64 1.05 15.02 -11.15
CA SER A 64 -0.26 14.39 -11.27
C SER A 64 -1.12 14.90 -10.12
N ARG A 65 -2.15 15.69 -10.47
CA ARG A 65 -3.06 16.31 -9.49
C ARG A 65 -3.44 15.25 -8.46
N ARG A 66 -2.91 15.38 -7.24
CA ARG A 66 -3.12 14.44 -6.14
C ARG A 66 -4.63 14.32 -5.90
N LYS A 67 -5.29 13.36 -6.56
CA LYS A 67 -6.69 13.08 -6.32
C LYS A 67 -6.76 12.63 -4.87
N SER A 68 -7.45 13.40 -4.04
CA SER A 68 -7.72 12.97 -2.67
C SER A 68 -8.42 11.61 -2.77
N GLU A 69 -7.92 10.61 -2.05
CA GLU A 69 -8.52 9.28 -1.96
C GLU A 69 -9.91 9.31 -1.30
N CYS A 70 -10.41 10.46 -0.87
CA CYS A 70 -11.73 10.58 -0.28
C CYS A 70 -12.81 10.07 -1.25
N ILE A 71 -13.71 9.18 -0.81
CA ILE A 71 -14.87 8.71 -1.60
C ILE A 71 -15.75 9.88 -2.07
N TYR A 72 -15.75 10.98 -1.31
CA TYR A 72 -16.48 12.19 -1.61
C TYR A 72 -15.68 13.13 -2.54
N PHE A 73 -14.61 12.70 -3.20
CA PHE A 73 -13.75 13.58 -4.00
C PHE A 73 -14.53 14.43 -5.01
N SER A 74 -15.47 13.81 -5.73
CA SER A 74 -16.33 14.45 -6.73
C SER A 74 -17.52 15.21 -6.13
N SER A 75 -18.03 14.79 -4.97
CA SER A 75 -19.27 15.32 -4.35
C SER A 75 -19.06 16.16 -3.10
N CYS A 76 -17.81 16.39 -2.68
CA CYS A 76 -17.49 17.15 -1.47
C CYS A 76 -17.85 18.63 -1.63
N SER A 77 -18.66 19.13 -0.69
CA SER A 77 -19.08 20.54 -0.59
C SER A 77 -18.40 21.29 0.56
N LYS A 78 -17.49 20.65 1.31
CA LYS A 78 -16.82 21.27 2.46
C LYS A 78 -15.71 22.22 2.01
N GLN A 79 -15.61 23.40 2.61
CA GLN A 79 -14.55 24.40 2.41
C GLN A 79 -14.03 24.90 3.76
N GLY A 80 -12.90 25.62 3.77
CA GLY A 80 -12.37 26.26 4.99
C GLY A 80 -11.81 25.32 6.07
N VAL A 81 -11.94 24.00 5.92
CA VAL A 81 -11.51 23.03 6.94
C VAL A 81 -10.00 22.76 6.99
N CYS A 82 -9.21 23.31 6.07
CA CYS A 82 -7.76 23.12 6.03
C CYS A 82 -6.98 24.01 7.00
N GLY A 83 -7.65 24.93 7.71
CA GLY A 83 -7.05 25.87 8.66
C GLY A 83 -6.49 27.15 8.04
N ASN A 84 -6.51 27.27 6.71
CA ASN A 84 -6.13 28.50 6.01
C ASN A 84 -7.38 29.35 5.72
N LEU A 85 -7.46 30.54 6.32
CA LEU A 85 -8.59 31.47 6.18
C LEU A 85 -8.75 32.02 4.75
N SER A 86 -7.67 32.06 3.96
CA SER A 86 -7.70 32.50 2.56
C SER A 86 -8.01 31.37 1.58
N CYS A 87 -8.22 30.13 2.05
CA CYS A 87 -8.45 28.98 1.20
C CYS A 87 -9.92 28.84 0.80
N SER A 88 -10.25 29.18 -0.45
CA SER A 88 -11.57 28.98 -1.05
C SER A 88 -11.77 27.62 -1.74
N SER A 89 -10.73 26.78 -1.80
CA SER A 89 -10.84 25.47 -2.44
C SER A 89 -11.70 24.50 -1.62
N LEU A 90 -12.43 23.62 -2.31
CA LEU A 90 -13.07 22.47 -1.69
C LEU A 90 -12.04 21.63 -0.94
N CYS A 91 -12.44 21.06 0.18
CA CYS A 91 -11.62 20.21 1.01
C CYS A 91 -10.95 19.07 0.22
N SER A 92 -11.70 18.43 -0.70
CA SER A 92 -11.18 17.37 -1.57
C SER A 92 -10.19 17.84 -2.63
N LYS A 93 -10.14 19.15 -2.91
CA LYS A 93 -9.32 19.81 -3.94
C LYS A 93 -8.32 20.81 -3.35
N CYS A 94 -8.11 20.77 -2.03
CA CYS A 94 -7.20 21.68 -1.35
C CYS A 94 -5.77 21.48 -1.85
N ARG A 95 -5.13 22.57 -2.30
CA ARG A 95 -3.73 22.54 -2.78
C ARG A 95 -2.74 22.64 -1.63
N SER A 96 -3.09 23.40 -0.59
CA SER A 96 -2.19 23.66 0.54
C SER A 96 -1.98 22.46 1.44
N ARG A 97 -2.99 21.58 1.58
CA ARG A 97 -2.99 20.44 2.49
C ARG A 97 -3.71 19.24 1.85
N LYS A 98 -3.33 18.01 2.19
CA LYS A 98 -4.03 16.78 1.76
C LYS A 98 -5.30 16.58 2.56
N CYS A 99 -6.44 16.32 1.90
CA CYS A 99 -7.73 16.07 2.54
C CYS A 99 -7.63 15.06 3.71
N ALA A 100 -6.88 13.96 3.51
CA ALA A 100 -6.64 12.93 4.52
C ALA A 100 -5.99 13.43 5.82
N SER A 101 -5.29 14.57 5.79
CA SER A 101 -4.51 15.08 6.92
C SER A 101 -5.27 16.07 7.80
N PHE A 102 -6.44 16.55 7.40
CA PHE A 102 -7.17 17.60 8.14
C PHE A 102 -8.69 17.47 8.09
N CYS A 103 -9.25 16.73 7.12
CA CYS A 103 -10.69 16.64 6.97
C CYS A 103 -11.27 15.60 7.96
N PRO A 104 -12.14 16.00 8.89
CA PRO A 104 -12.77 15.06 9.83
C PRO A 104 -13.70 14.06 9.14
N SER A 105 -14.27 14.45 7.99
CA SER A 105 -15.15 13.59 7.17
C SER A 105 -14.40 12.83 6.09
N PHE A 106 -13.06 12.75 6.16
CA PHE A 106 -12.29 11.99 5.19
C PHE A 106 -12.64 10.51 5.28
N THR A 107 -12.95 9.90 4.14
CA THR A 107 -13.15 8.45 4.05
C THR A 107 -12.45 7.94 2.81
N THR A 108 -11.44 7.08 2.97
CA THR A 108 -10.69 6.56 1.83
C THR A 108 -11.53 5.67 0.92
N ALA A 109 -11.39 5.86 -0.38
CA ALA A 109 -11.98 5.05 -1.43
C ALA A 109 -11.27 3.71 -1.46
N LYS A 110 -11.82 2.76 -0.71
CA LYS A 110 -11.44 1.36 -0.82
C LYS A 110 -11.99 0.85 -2.15
N CYS A 111 -11.11 0.50 -3.09
CA CYS A 111 -11.55 -0.16 -4.31
C CYS A 111 -12.03 -1.58 -3.95
N GLU A 112 -13.30 -1.88 -4.20
CA GLU A 112 -13.92 -3.18 -3.87
C GLU A 112 -13.28 -4.35 -4.65
N LEU A 113 -12.66 -4.08 -5.81
CA LEU A 113 -11.87 -5.07 -6.55
C LEU A 113 -10.64 -5.54 -5.77
N LEU A 114 -10.17 -4.75 -4.80
CA LEU A 114 -9.03 -5.07 -3.93
C LEU A 114 -9.39 -6.05 -2.81
N LYS A 115 -10.67 -6.33 -2.58
CA LYS A 115 -11.12 -7.32 -1.58
C LYS A 115 -11.13 -8.75 -2.13
N LYS A 116 -10.95 -8.92 -3.44
CA LYS A 116 -10.92 -10.22 -4.10
C LYS A 116 -9.48 -10.75 -4.12
N PRO A 117 -9.21 -12.01 -3.73
CA PRO A 117 -7.92 -12.61 -4.05
C PRO A 117 -7.80 -12.63 -5.59
N PRO A 118 -6.67 -12.22 -6.21
CA PRO A 118 -5.31 -12.00 -5.68
C PRO A 118 -4.95 -10.53 -5.39
N PHE A 119 -5.90 -9.58 -5.38
CA PHE A 119 -5.64 -8.13 -5.29
C PHE A 119 -5.38 -7.62 -3.87
N PHE A 120 -5.92 -8.29 -2.83
CA PHE A 120 -5.70 -7.93 -1.42
C PHE A 120 -4.23 -8.04 -1.03
N LEU A 121 -3.60 -9.18 -1.41
CA LEU A 121 -2.20 -9.53 -1.18
C LEU A 121 -1.19 -8.49 -1.70
N ILE A 122 -1.62 -7.67 -2.66
CA ILE A 122 -0.75 -6.85 -3.47
C ILE A 122 -0.55 -5.45 -2.87
N LEU A 123 -1.55 -4.90 -2.17
CA LEU A 123 -1.48 -3.52 -1.68
C LEU A 123 -0.59 -3.34 -0.46
N ASN A 124 -0.55 -4.33 0.43
CA ASN A 124 0.26 -4.24 1.64
C ASN A 124 1.76 -4.24 1.31
N MET A 125 2.16 -4.74 0.14
CA MET A 125 3.55 -4.71 -0.34
C MET A 125 4.09 -3.29 -0.65
N LYS A 126 3.23 -2.29 -0.87
CA LYS A 126 3.66 -0.92 -1.24
C LYS A 126 4.09 -0.08 -0.05
N LYS A 127 3.47 -0.24 1.13
CA LYS A 127 3.84 0.55 2.33
C LYS A 127 5.30 0.33 2.77
N ALA A 128 5.90 -0.83 2.46
CA ALA A 128 7.28 -1.13 2.82
C ALA A 128 8.34 -0.66 1.82
N VAL A 129 7.96 -0.30 0.58
CA VAL A 129 8.93 0.16 -0.43
C VAL A 129 9.17 1.67 -0.31
N ASP A 130 8.15 2.45 0.06
CA ASP A 130 8.24 3.92 0.15
C ASP A 130 8.95 4.43 1.43
N HIS A 131 9.45 3.54 2.30
CA HIS A 131 10.14 3.86 3.56
C HIS A 131 11.62 3.44 3.61
N LYS A 132 12.27 3.24 2.46
CA LYS A 132 13.71 2.98 2.39
C LYS A 132 14.44 3.98 1.50
#